data_AF-A0A7I7PA53-F1
#
_entry.id   AF-A0A7I7PA53-F1
#
_cell.length_a   1.000
_cell.length_b   1.000
_cell.length_c   1.000
_cell.angle_alpha   90.00
_cell.angle_beta   90.00
_cell.angle_gamma   90.00
#
_symmetry.space_group_name_H-M   'P 1'
#
loop_
_entity.id
_entity.type
_entity.pdbx_description
1 polymer ?
#
loop_
_entity_poly.entity_id
_entity_poly.type
_entity_poly.pdbx_seq_one_letter_code
_entity_poly.pdbx_strand_id
1 'polypeptide(L)'
;MVWNIIGYVLYAGLPPVGMYEVKFSSLFRMATDACSDTGCDASHHVWPAMLTVWLGVPIVLLSTLVVMIVQSFRGKVVVGWPLAGLVAFGIVFVVARDVVLH
;
A
#
# COMPACT_ATOMS: atom_id res chain seq x y z
N MET A 1 20.33 12.03 16.36
CA MET A 1 20.82 10.89 15.56
C MET A 1 20.02 9.61 15.81
N VAL A 2 19.91 9.12 17.06
CA VAL A 2 19.15 7.89 17.42
C VAL A 2 17.72 7.87 16.87
N TRP A 3 16.98 8.99 16.95
CA TRP A 3 15.62 9.08 16.43
C TRP A 3 15.48 8.83 14.91
N ASN A 4 16.50 9.18 14.11
CA ASN A 4 16.46 8.90 12.67
C ASN A 4 16.74 7.43 12.40
N ILE A 5 17.64 6.81 13.17
CA ILE A 5 17.90 5.36 13.09
C ILE A 5 16.62 4.58 13.40
N ILE A 6 15.91 4.93 14.49
CA ILE A 6 14.62 4.33 14.82
C ILE A 6 13.62 4.53 13.67
N GLY A 7 13.57 5.72 13.08
CA GLY A 7 12.73 6.00 11.92
C GLY A 7 13.02 5.08 10.73
N TYR A 8 14.28 4.88 10.37
CA TYR A 8 14.66 3.98 9.26
C TYR A 8 14.41 2.50 9.60
N VAL A 9 14.56 2.09 10.87
CA VAL A 9 14.19 0.74 11.31
C VAL A 9 12.69 0.51 11.18
N LEU A 10 11.87 1.48 11.60
CA LEU A 10 10.41 1.42 11.40
C LEU A 10 10.04 1.39 9.91
N TYR A 11 10.74 2.18 9.09
CA TYR A 11 10.56 2.15 7.64
C TYR A 11 10.91 0.78 7.05
N ALA A 12 11.94 0.10 7.54
CA ALA A 12 12.29 -1.26 7.08
C ALA A 12 11.18 -2.29 7.35
N GLY A 13 10.25 -2.00 8.27
CA GLY A 13 9.03 -2.78 8.49
C GLY A 13 7.91 -2.52 7.48
N LEU A 14 7.94 -1.44 6.69
CA LEU A 14 6.93 -1.13 5.69
C LEU A 14 6.98 -2.06 4.45
N PRO A 15 8.14 -2.39 3.87
CA PRO A 15 8.21 -3.32 2.74
C PRO A 15 7.54 -4.68 2.98
N PRO A 16 7.74 -5.39 4.11
CA PRO A 16 7.02 -6.64 4.34
C PRO A 16 5.51 -6.42 4.46
N VAL A 17 5.05 -5.33 5.10
CA VAL A 17 3.62 -4.98 5.17
C VAL A 17 3.03 -4.75 3.77
N GLY A 18 3.68 -3.94 2.93
CA GLY A 18 3.25 -3.72 1.55
C GLY A 18 3.28 -5.01 0.71
N MET A 19 4.25 -5.90 0.96
CA MET A 19 4.28 -7.22 0.31
C MET A 19 3.07 -8.08 0.70
N TYR A 20 2.63 -8.02 1.96
CA TYR A 20 1.38 -8.66 2.37
C TYR A 20 0.17 -8.07 1.65
N GLU A 21 0.07 -6.74 1.49
CA GLU A 21 -1.03 -6.11 0.74
C GLU A 21 -1.09 -6.58 -0.72
N VAL A 22 0.06 -6.66 -1.39
CA VAL A 22 0.14 -7.19 -2.75
C VAL A 22 -0.29 -8.66 -2.79
N LYS A 23 0.11 -9.49 -1.81
CA LYS A 23 -0.37 -10.87 -1.74
C LYS A 23 -1.88 -10.96 -1.47
N PHE A 24 -2.40 -10.17 -0.55
CA PHE A 24 -3.83 -10.11 -0.24
C PHE A 24 -4.66 -9.58 -1.42
N SER A 25 -4.09 -8.76 -2.31
CA SER A 25 -4.78 -8.32 -3.53
C SER A 25 -5.19 -9.48 -4.44
N SER A 26 -4.53 -10.65 -4.36
CA SER A 26 -4.96 -11.85 -5.09
C SER A 26 -6.30 -12.41 -4.61
N LEU A 27 -6.69 -12.13 -3.37
CA LEU A 27 -8.01 -12.52 -2.85
C LEU A 27 -9.15 -11.75 -3.51
N PHE A 28 -8.89 -10.59 -4.14
CA PHE A 28 -9.92 -9.90 -4.93
C PHE A 28 -10.38 -10.72 -6.12
N ARG A 29 -9.50 -11.57 -6.71
CA ARG A 29 -9.93 -12.56 -7.71
C ARG A 29 -10.85 -13.60 -7.09
N MET A 30 -10.43 -14.18 -5.95
CA MET A 30 -11.19 -15.25 -5.29
C MET A 30 -12.60 -14.82 -4.82
N ALA A 31 -12.78 -13.55 -4.44
CA ALA A 31 -14.09 -13.01 -4.08
C ALA A 31 -15.08 -12.99 -5.26
N THR A 32 -14.59 -13.04 -6.51
CA THR A 32 -15.42 -13.02 -7.72
C THR A 32 -15.72 -14.41 -8.30
N ASP A 33 -15.08 -15.46 -7.77
CA ASP A 33 -15.25 -16.86 -8.22
C ASP A 33 -16.63 -17.45 -7.87
N ALA A 34 -17.36 -16.84 -6.93
CA ALA A 34 -18.69 -17.29 -6.52
C ALA A 34 -19.79 -17.02 -7.57
N CYS A 35 -19.47 -16.33 -8.67
CA CYS A 35 -20.40 -16.07 -9.77
C CYS A 35 -20.32 -17.18 -10.82
N SER A 36 -21.00 -18.30 -10.55
CA SER A 36 -21.23 -19.35 -11.54
C SER A 36 -22.30 -18.90 -12.56
N ASP A 37 -21.86 -18.87 -13.81
CA ASP A 37 -22.58 -19.22 -15.03
C ASP A 37 -23.24 -18.20 -15.97
N THR A 38 -23.54 -16.92 -15.70
CA THR A 38 -24.15 -16.12 -16.81
C THR A 38 -24.06 -14.59 -16.82
N GLY A 39 -23.41 -13.90 -15.89
CA GLY A 39 -23.53 -12.43 -15.90
C GLY A 39 -22.54 -11.57 -15.12
N CYS A 40 -21.45 -12.12 -14.62
CA CYS A 40 -20.44 -11.31 -13.94
C CYS A 40 -19.20 -11.21 -14.79
N ASP A 41 -19.14 -10.15 -15.57
CA ASP A 41 -17.93 -9.65 -16.18
C ASP A 41 -17.01 -9.03 -15.09
N ALA A 42 -17.00 -9.57 -13.86
CA ALA A 42 -16.31 -9.07 -12.67
C ALA A 42 -14.78 -8.87 -12.84
N SER A 43 -14.21 -9.46 -13.90
CA SER A 43 -12.86 -9.19 -14.37
C SER A 43 -12.57 -7.69 -14.55
N HIS A 44 -13.57 -6.90 -15.00
CA HIS A 44 -13.38 -5.45 -15.24
C HIS A 44 -13.24 -4.62 -13.95
N HIS A 45 -13.67 -5.11 -12.78
CA HIS A 45 -13.48 -4.42 -11.48
C HIS A 45 -12.29 -4.96 -10.66
N VAL A 46 -11.98 -6.25 -10.81
CA VAL A 46 -10.85 -6.88 -10.08
C VAL A 46 -9.50 -6.41 -10.62
N TRP A 47 -9.38 -6.24 -11.94
CA TRP A 47 -8.12 -5.84 -12.57
C TRP A 47 -7.68 -4.41 -12.18
N PRO A 48 -8.56 -3.39 -12.20
CA PRO A 48 -8.22 -2.07 -11.68
C PRO A 48 -7.86 -2.08 -10.20
N ALA A 49 -8.58 -2.84 -9.37
CA ALA A 49 -8.29 -2.94 -7.94
C ALA A 49 -6.92 -3.57 -7.66
N MET A 50 -6.55 -4.64 -8.37
CA MET A 50 -5.19 -5.19 -8.31
C MET A 50 -4.14 -4.16 -8.72
N LEU A 51 -4.35 -3.43 -9.82
CA LEU A 51 -3.45 -2.37 -10.28
C LEU A 51 -3.28 -1.26 -9.24
N THR A 52 -4.36 -0.85 -8.56
CA THR A 52 -4.27 0.19 -7.52
C THR A 52 -3.41 -0.24 -6.34
N VAL A 53 -3.48 -1.49 -5.90
CA VAL A 53 -2.58 -2.01 -4.85
C VAL A 53 -1.15 -2.15 -5.37
N TRP A 54 -0.97 -2.70 -6.57
CA TRP A 54 0.34 -2.95 -7.15
C TRP A 54 1.12 -1.67 -7.44
N LEU A 55 0.44 -0.57 -7.79
CA LEU A 55 1.06 0.74 -7.99
C LEU A 55 1.06 1.58 -6.71
N GLY A 56 0.00 1.51 -5.90
CA GLY A 56 -0.12 2.27 -4.67
C GLY A 56 0.95 1.90 -3.65
N VAL A 57 1.24 0.61 -3.47
CA VAL A 57 2.25 0.13 -2.53
C VAL A 57 3.66 0.68 -2.83
N PRO A 58 4.22 0.56 -4.06
CA PRO A 58 5.53 1.13 -4.35
C PRO A 58 5.53 2.66 -4.32
N ILE A 59 4.42 3.33 -4.70
CA ILE A 59 4.31 4.80 -4.59
C ILE A 59 4.40 5.23 -3.12
N VAL A 60 3.69 4.56 -2.21
CA VAL A 60 3.75 4.87 -0.77
C VAL A 60 5.14 4.61 -0.20
N LEU A 61 5.78 3.48 -0.53
CA LEU A 61 7.15 3.19 -0.09
C LEU A 61 8.15 4.26 -0.55
N LEU A 62 8.16 4.55 -1.85
CA LEU A 62 9.09 5.50 -2.45
C LEU A 62 8.85 6.92 -1.93
N SER A 63 7.61 7.38 -1.87
CA SER A 63 7.28 8.71 -1.35
C SER A 63 7.67 8.86 0.12
N THR A 64 7.40 7.85 0.95
CA THR A 64 7.79 7.84 2.37
C THR A 64 9.31 7.89 2.51
N LEU A 65 10.04 7.09 1.72
CA LEU A 65 11.51 7.09 1.73
C LEU A 65 12.09 8.44 1.30
N VAL A 66 11.58 9.02 0.22
CA VAL A 66 12.04 10.31 -0.30
C VAL A 66 11.82 11.40 0.74
N VAL A 67 10.64 11.45 1.37
CA VAL A 67 10.35 12.43 2.42
C VAL A 67 11.29 12.25 3.62
N MET A 68 11.53 11.01 4.04
CA MET A 68 12.48 10.72 5.12
C MET A 68 13.90 11.18 4.77
N ILE A 69 14.39 10.90 3.56
CA ILE A 69 15.72 11.34 3.10
C ILE A 69 15.82 12.87 3.11
N VAL A 70 14.86 13.56 2.49
CA VAL A 70 14.86 15.04 2.41
C VAL A 70 14.80 15.69 3.79
N GLN A 71 13.97 15.17 4.69
CA GLN A 71 13.83 15.71 6.04
C GLN A 71 15.05 15.40 6.93
N SER A 72 15.69 14.25 6.72
CA SER A 72 16.94 13.89 7.38
C SER A 72 18.09 14.82 6.95
N PHE A 73 18.19 15.16 5.66
CA PHE A 73 19.13 16.18 5.17
C PHE A 73 18.87 17.58 5.73
N ARG A 74 17.61 17.89 6.06
CA ARG A 74 17.22 19.14 6.74
C ARG A 74 17.46 19.13 8.25
N GLY A 75 18.09 18.09 8.79
CA GLY A 75 18.36 17.95 10.23
C GLY A 75 17.10 17.71 11.08
N LYS A 76 15.96 17.36 10.46
CA LYS A 76 14.71 17.10 11.17
C LYS A 76 14.60 15.63 11.59
N VAL A 77 13.81 15.39 12.63
CA VAL A 77 13.51 14.04 13.10
C VAL A 77 12.50 13.38 12.15
N VAL A 78 12.78 12.14 11.73
CA VAL A 78 11.96 11.43 10.72
C VAL A 78 11.13 10.27 11.26
N VAL A 79 11.12 10.06 12.58
CA VAL A 79 10.52 8.88 13.23
C VAL A 79 9.01 8.72 13.01
N GLY A 80 8.29 9.81 12.73
CA GLY A 80 6.84 9.79 12.50
C GLY A 80 6.41 9.42 11.07
N TRP A 81 7.29 9.58 10.08
CA TRP A 81 6.96 9.32 8.67
C TRP A 81 6.61 7.86 8.36
N PRO A 82 7.26 6.85 8.97
CA PRO A 82 6.86 5.46 8.80
C PRO A 82 5.40 5.18 9.20
N LEU A 83 4.89 5.86 10.24
CA LEU A 83 3.49 5.72 10.66
C LEU A 83 2.55 6.33 9.62
N ALA A 84 2.91 7.48 9.04
CA ALA A 84 2.16 8.07 7.93
C ALA A 84 2.15 7.16 6.69
N GLY A 85 3.27 6.51 6.38
CA GLY A 85 3.36 5.48 5.33
C GLY A 85 2.44 4.29 5.60
N LEU A 86 2.33 3.84 6.85
CA LEU A 86 1.44 2.76 7.25
C LEU A 86 -0.04 3.16 7.10
N VAL A 87 -0.40 4.39 7.45
CA VAL A 87 -1.74 4.93 7.19
C VAL A 87 -2.02 5.02 5.69
N ALA A 88 -1.04 5.45 4.89
CA ALA A 88 -1.18 5.54 3.44
C ALA A 88 -1.41 4.18 2.77
N PHE A 89 -0.78 3.10 3.27
CA PHE A 89 -1.10 1.74 2.86
C PHE A 89 -2.57 1.37 3.12
N GLY A 90 -3.08 1.68 4.31
CA GLY A 90 -4.51 1.52 4.61
C GLY A 90 -5.42 2.27 3.63
N ILE A 91 -5.04 3.49 3.22
CA ILE A 91 -5.78 4.27 2.22
C ILE A 91 -5.72 3.57 0.85
N VAL A 92 -4.57 3.07 0.41
CA VAL A 92 -4.44 2.31 -0.84
C VAL A 92 -5.38 1.11 -0.85
N PHE A 93 -5.48 0.39 0.27
CA PHE A 93 -6.38 -0.75 0.39
C PHE A 93 -7.87 -0.36 0.34
N VAL A 94 -8.26 0.74 1.01
CA VAL A 94 -9.63 1.26 0.96
C VAL A 94 -10.00 1.71 -0.45
N VAL A 95 -9.12 2.47 -1.11
CA VAL A 95 -9.33 2.91 -2.50
C VAL A 95 -9.45 1.72 -3.44
N ALA A 96 -8.58 0.70 -3.28
CA ALA A 96 -8.67 -0.52 -4.07
C ALA A 96 -10.03 -1.21 -3.89
N ARG A 97 -10.54 -1.28 -2.66
CA ARG A 97 -11.87 -1.83 -2.35
C ARG A 97 -13.00 -1.01 -2.99
N ASP A 98 -12.95 0.31 -2.89
CA ASP A 98 -13.99 1.18 -3.48
C ASP A 98 -14.03 1.07 -5.00
N VAL A 99 -12.87 0.87 -5.65
CA VAL A 99 -12.75 0.58 -7.09
C VAL A 99 -13.32 -0.79 -7.48
N VAL A 100 -13.36 -1.77 -6.56
CA VAL A 100 -14.08 -3.05 -6.80
C VAL A 100 -15.60 -2.88 -6.69
N LEU A 101 -16.08 -1.99 -5.81
CA LEU A 101 -17.50 -1.86 -5.46
C LEU A 101 -18.31 -0.93 -6.38
N HIS A 102 -17.64 -0.06 -7.14
CA HIS A 102 -18.23 0.90 -8.10
C HIS A 102 -17.82 0.56 -9.52
#